data_AF-A0A5Y0TCB4-F1
#
_entry.id   AF-A0A5Y0TCB4-F1
#
_cell.length_a   1.000
_cell.length_b   1.000
_cell.length_c   1.000
_cell.angle_alpha   90.00
_cell.angle_beta   90.00
_cell.angle_gamma   90.00
#
_symmetry.space_group_name_H-M   'P 1'
#
loop_
_entity.id
_entity.type
_entity.pdbx_description
1 polymer ?
#
loop_
_entity_poly.entity_id
_entity_poly.type
_entity_poly.pdbx_seq_one_letter_code
_entity_poly.pdbx_strand_id
1 'polypeptide(L)' 'LQKAQVAWIALRDADCALIRSGTEGGSVQPMIASQCLTDKTNEREAFLASLLQCEEGDLSCPLPPAG' A
#
# COMPACT_ATOMS: atom_id res chain seq x y z
N LEU A 1 -13.80 0.88 -5.34
CA LEU A 1 -12.46 0.29 -5.09
C LEU A 1 -11.40 0.73 -6.11
N GLN A 2 -11.58 0.53 -7.41
CA GLN A 2 -10.56 0.79 -8.45
C GLN A 2 -9.90 2.18 -8.37
N LYS A 3 -10.68 3.27 -8.33
CA LYS A 3 -10.16 4.64 -8.24
C LYS A 3 -9.23 4.84 -7.03
N ALA A 4 -9.60 4.26 -5.87
CA ALA A 4 -8.78 4.34 -4.66
C ALA A 4 -7.46 3.57 -4.81
N GLN A 5 -7.44 2.44 -5.51
CA GLN A 5 -6.20 1.69 -5.76
C GLN A 5 -5.28 2.41 -6.74
N VAL A 6 -5.83 3.02 -7.80
CA VAL A 6 -5.03 3.82 -8.73
C VAL A 6 -4.38 5.02 -8.01
N ALA A 7 -5.14 5.72 -7.16
CA ALA A 7 -4.59 6.82 -6.37
C ALA A 7 -3.53 6.33 -5.36
N TRP A 8 -3.74 5.18 -4.73
CA TRP A 8 -2.76 4.57 -3.82
C TRP A 8 -1.45 4.18 -4.54
N ILE A 9 -1.51 3.64 -5.76
CA ILE A 9 -0.31 3.34 -6.55
C ILE A 9 0.52 4.60 -6.78
N ALA A 10 -0.12 5.71 -7.18
CA ALA A 10 0.57 6.98 -7.39
C ALA A 10 1.23 7.50 -6.10
N LEU A 11 0.56 7.37 -4.96
CA LEU A 11 1.12 7.70 -3.65
C LEU A 11 2.33 6.81 -3.31
N ARG A 12 2.19 5.49 -3.44
CA ARG A 12 3.27 4.51 -3.18
C ARG A 12 4.52 4.85 -4.00
N ASP A 13 4.33 5.11 -5.28
CA ASP A 13 5.45 5.39 -6.18
C ASP A 13 6.14 6.71 -5.82
N ALA A 14 5.39 7.74 -5.41
CA ALA A 14 5.93 9.00 -4.90
C ALA A 14 6.69 8.82 -3.57
N ASP A 15 6.12 8.08 -2.61
CA ASP A 15 6.76 7.75 -1.34
C ASP A 15 8.09 7.01 -1.57
N CYS A 16 8.08 5.99 -2.43
CA CYS A 16 9.28 5.19 -2.68
C CYS A 16 10.34 5.96 -3.49
N ALA A 17 9.94 6.90 -4.35
CA ALA A 17 10.86 7.83 -4.99
C ALA A 17 11.54 8.76 -3.97
N LEU A 18 10.77 9.29 -3.00
CA LEU A 18 11.32 10.10 -1.91
C LEU A 18 12.27 9.28 -1.03
N ILE A 19 11.88 8.08 -0.60
CA ILE A 19 12.70 7.22 0.27
C ILE A 19 14.03 6.84 -0.41
N ARG A 20 14.00 6.39 -1.67
CA ARG A 20 15.23 6.01 -2.38
C ARG A 20 16.15 7.21 -2.67
N SER A 21 15.64 8.44 -2.68
CA SER A 21 16.45 9.64 -2.93
C SER A 21 17.57 9.82 -1.90
N GLY A 22 17.38 9.36 -0.66
CA GLY A 22 18.39 9.41 0.39
C GLY A 22 19.62 8.53 0.12
N THR A 23 19.58 7.68 -0.91
CA THR A 23 20.69 6.81 -1.34
C THR A 23 21.06 7.01 -2.81
N GLU A 24 20.71 8.17 -3.38
CA GLU A 24 20.98 8.50 -4.78
C GLU A 24 22.47 8.36 -5.15
N GLY A 25 22.74 7.73 -6.29
CA GLY A 25 24.10 7.42 -6.77
C GLY A 25 24.79 6.27 -6.03
N GLY A 26 24.21 5.76 -4.93
CA GLY A 26 24.73 4.60 -4.22
C GLY A 26 24.32 3.27 -4.85
N SER A 27 25.17 2.25 -4.75
CA SER A 27 24.87 0.89 -5.21
C SER A 27 23.68 0.24 -4.49
N VAL A 28 23.35 0.73 -3.29
CA VAL A 28 22.23 0.24 -2.47
C VAL A 28 20.87 0.79 -2.92
N GLN A 29 20.84 1.85 -3.73
CA GLN A 29 19.60 2.55 -4.10
C GLN A 29 18.49 1.64 -4.66
N PRO A 30 18.78 0.69 -5.58
CA PRO A 30 17.75 -0.21 -6.11
C PRO A 30 17.14 -1.11 -5.04
N MET A 31 17.96 -1.56 -4.08
CA MET A 31 17.51 -2.39 -2.95
C MET A 31 16.56 -1.60 -2.05
N ILE A 32 16.88 -0.33 -1.73
CA ILE A 32 16.01 0.54 -0.93
C ILE A 32 14.67 0.80 -1.64
N ALA A 33 14.68 1.03 -2.95
CA ALA A 33 13.47 1.20 -3.73
C ALA A 33 12.59 -0.07 -3.70
N SER A 34 13.20 -1.25 -3.90
CA SER A 34 12.53 -2.54 -3.85
C SER A 34 11.92 -2.84 -2.47
N GLN A 35 12.65 -2.52 -1.40
CA GLN A 35 12.17 -2.72 -0.04
C GLN A 35 10.96 -1.83 0.24
N CYS A 36 11.00 -0.55 -0.12
CA CYS A 36 9.86 0.35 0.05
C CYS A 36 8.60 -0.15 -0.66
N LEU A 37 8.73 -0.60 -1.91
CA LEU A 37 7.61 -1.13 -2.67
C LEU A 37 7.00 -2.37 -1.99
N THR A 38 7.85 -3.23 -1.43
CA THR A 38 7.43 -4.43 -0.70
C THR A 38 6.66 -4.06 0.56
N ASP A 39 7.24 -3.19 1.39
CA ASP A 39 6.64 -2.79 2.67
C ASP A 39 5.28 -2.11 2.47
N LYS A 40 5.20 -1.15 1.54
CA LYS A 40 3.95 -0.45 1.21
C LYS A 40 2.89 -1.39 0.65
N THR A 41 3.28 -2.41 -0.10
CA THR A 41 2.35 -3.40 -0.64
C THR A 41 1.79 -4.28 0.49
N ASN A 42 2.64 -4.75 1.40
CA ASN A 42 2.21 -5.52 2.58
C ASN A 42 1.24 -4.71 3.46
N GLU A 43 1.53 -3.44 3.70
CA GLU A 43 0.63 -2.53 4.43
C GLU A 43 -0.73 -2.41 3.73
N ARG A 44 -0.72 -2.27 2.40
CA ARG A 44 -1.95 -2.13 1.61
C ARG A 44 -2.77 -3.41 1.60
N GLU A 45 -2.13 -4.56 1.49
CA GLU A 45 -2.79 -5.86 1.58
C GLU A 45 -3.47 -6.04 2.93
N ALA A 46 -2.78 -5.73 4.04
CA ALA A 46 -3.36 -5.80 5.38
C ALA A 46 -4.58 -4.87 5.53
N PHE A 47 -4.47 -3.63 5.04
CA PHE A 47 -5.61 -2.71 5.01
C PHE A 47 -6.77 -3.25 4.16
N LEU A 48 -6.50 -3.85 3.00
CA LEU A 48 -7.57 -4.39 2.17
C LEU A 48 -8.24 -5.61 2.80
N ALA A 49 -7.46 -6.47 3.46
CA ALA A 49 -7.96 -7.61 4.20
C ALA A 49 -8.88 -7.17 5.35
N SER A 50 -8.54 -6.07 6.05
CA SER A 50 -9.42 -5.54 7.11
C SER A 50 -10.76 -5.05 6.57
N LEU A 51 -10.83 -4.57 5.32
CA LEU A 51 -12.11 -4.19 4.69
C LEU A 51 -12.99 -5.39 4.32
N LEU A 52 -12.46 -6.62 4.38
CA LEU A 52 -13.22 -7.85 4.11
C LEU A 52 -13.71 -8.54 5.39
N GLN A 53 -13.21 -8.11 6.55
CA GLN A 53 -13.52 -8.67 7.87
C GLN A 53 -14.56 -7.80 8.57
N CYS A 54 -15.76 -7.70 7.99
CA CYS A 54 -16.83 -6.89 8.56
C CYS A 54 -17.65 -7.70 9.57
N GLU A 55 -17.76 -7.19 10.80
CA GLU A 55 -18.72 -7.71 11.77
C GLU A 55 -20.15 -7.22 11.46
N GLU A 56 -21.16 -7.97 11.89
CA GLU A 56 -22.55 -7.57 11.71
C GLU A 56 -22.82 -6.25 12.47
N GLY A 57 -23.20 -5.21 11.73
CA GLY A 57 -23.45 -3.88 12.29
C GLY A 57 -22.27 -2.90 12.21
N ASP A 58 -21.12 -3.28 11.66
CA ASP A 58 -20.03 -2.34 11.39
C ASP A 58 -20.38 -1.37 10.24
N LEU A 59 -20.80 -0.16 10.60
CA LEU A 59 -21.18 0.90 9.67
C LEU A 59 -19.98 1.50 8.90
N SER A 60 -18.75 1.19 9.31
CA SER A 60 -17.53 1.67 8.65
C SER A 60 -17.06 0.75 7.53
N CYS A 61 -17.58 -0.47 7.45
CA CYS A 61 -17.11 -1.47 6.50
C CYS A 61 -17.70 -1.24 5.09
N PRO A 62 -16.87 -0.98 4.07
CA PRO A 62 -17.35 -0.59 2.74
C PRO A 62 -17.68 -1.78 1.83
N LEU A 63 -17.42 -3.02 2.27
CA LEU A 63 -17.61 -4.24 1.49
C LEU A 63 -18.50 -5.22 2.28
N PRO A 64 -19.30 -6.06 1.60
CA PRO A 64 -19.98 -7.16 2.27
C PRO A 64 -18.95 -8.20 2.77
N PRO A 65 -19.30 -9.03 3.78
CA PRO A 65 -18.46 -10.15 4.21
C PRO A 65 -18.09 -11.03 3.03
N ALA A 66 -16.86 -11.56 3.00
CA ALA A 66 -16.46 -12.55 2.01
C ALA A 66 -17.32 -13.80 2.18
N GLY A 67 -18.22 -14.06 1.22
CA GLY A 67 -19.02 -15.29 1.14
C GLY A 67 -18.23 -16.47 0.61
#